data_AF-A0A935PXL1-F1
#
_entry.id   AF-A0A935PXL1-F1
#
_cell.length_a   1.000
_cell.length_b   1.000
_cell.length_c   1.000
_cell.angle_alpha   90.00
_cell.angle_beta   90.00
_cell.angle_gamma   90.00
#
_symmetry.space_group_name_H-M   'P 1'
#
loop_
_entity.id
_entity.type
_entity.pdbx_description
1 polymer ?
#
loop_
_entity_poly.entity_id
_entity_poly.type
_entity_poly.pdbx_seq_one_letter_code
_entity_poly.pdbx_strand_id
1 'polypeptide(L)' 'MRTTVTIDDGLYQRALDVADPRMDKGDLFREAMKVFVRVQAGKRLAALGGKATAIKDIARRRSAE' A
#
# COMPACT_ATOMS: atom_id res chain seq x y z
N MET A 1 -5.32 -6.25 -20.03
CA MET A 1 -5.94 -4.96 -20.41
C MET A 1 -4.84 -4.02 -20.86
N ARG A 2 -4.97 -3.37 -22.02
CA ARG A 2 -4.00 -2.38 -22.51
C ARG A 2 -4.59 -0.99 -22.27
N THR A 3 -3.84 -0.11 -21.61
CA THR A 3 -4.29 1.23 -21.24
C THR A 3 -3.14 2.20 -21.44
N THR A 4 -3.43 3.36 -22.00
CA THR A 4 -2.47 4.46 -22.15
C THR A 4 -2.75 5.47 -21.05
N VAL A 5 -1.71 5.86 -20.31
CA VAL A 5 -1.78 6.83 -19.21
C VAL A 5 -0.74 7.92 -19.43
N THR A 6 -1.10 9.15 -19.10
CA THR A 6 -0.17 10.29 -19.10
C THR A 6 0.41 10.44 -17.71
N ILE A 7 1.73 10.53 -17.60
CA ILE A 7 2.46 10.72 -16.35
C ILE A 7 3.43 11.88 -16.51
N ASP A 8 3.68 12.59 -15.41
CA ASP A 8 4.74 13.59 -15.31
C ASP A 8 6.13 12.95 -15.46
N ASP A 9 6.95 13.50 -16.35
CA ASP A 9 8.28 12.97 -16.65
C ASP A 9 9.21 13.02 -15.44
N GLY A 10 9.12 14.06 -14.61
CA GLY A 10 9.92 14.17 -13.39
C GLY A 10 9.55 13.13 -12.33
N LEU A 11 8.27 12.77 -12.24
CA LEU A 11 7.82 11.66 -11.40
C LEU A 11 8.30 10.31 -11.97
N TYR A 12 8.19 10.11 -13.27
CA TYR A 12 8.64 8.89 -13.93
C TYR A 12 10.14 8.67 -13.75
N GLN A 13 10.94 9.73 -13.92
CA GLN A 13 12.39 9.64 -13.77
C GLN A 13 12.81 9.28 -12.35
N ARG A 14 12.22 9.93 -11.33
CA ARG A 14 12.47 9.58 -9.93
C ARG A 14 12.10 8.14 -9.60
N ALA A 15 11.03 7.63 -10.21
CA ALA A 15 10.63 6.24 -10.05
C ALA A 15 11.63 5.28 -10.70
N LEU A 16 12.25 5.65 -11.82
CA LEU A 16 13.31 4.86 -12.46
C LEU A 16 14.61 4.87 -11.64
N ASP A 17 14.97 6.00 -11.02
CA ASP A 17 16.20 6.13 -10.23
C ASP A 17 16.25 5.17 -9.02
N VAL A 18 15.07 4.77 -8.51
CA VAL A 18 14.93 3.85 -7.37
C VAL A 18 14.43 2.46 -7.75
N ALA A 19 14.03 2.25 -9.00
CA ALA A 19 13.53 0.96 -9.48
C ALA A 19 14.67 -0.04 -9.68
N ASP A 20 14.34 -1.33 -9.68
CA ASP A 20 15.30 -2.35 -10.11
C ASP A 20 15.65 -2.11 -11.60
N PRO A 21 16.94 -2.11 -11.99
CA PRO A 21 17.35 -1.93 -13.38
C PRO A 21 16.73 -2.94 -14.36
N ARG A 22 16.26 -4.09 -13.88
CA ARG A 22 15.60 -5.13 -14.67
C ARG A 22 14.09 -4.93 -14.82
N MET A 23 13.52 -3.96 -14.12
CA MET A 23 12.08 -3.72 -14.10
C MET A 23 11.65 -3.03 -15.39
N ASP A 24 10.63 -3.58 -16.06
CA ASP A 24 10.04 -2.94 -17.23
C ASP A 24 9.02 -1.86 -16.83
N LYS A 25 8.53 -1.08 -17.80
CA LYS A 25 7.55 -0.02 -17.55
C LYS A 25 6.25 -0.56 -16.94
N GLY A 26 5.78 -1.71 -17.42
CA GLY A 26 4.55 -2.33 -16.95
C GLY A 26 4.65 -2.80 -15.50
N ASP A 27 5.79 -3.34 -15.12
CA ASP A 27 6.09 -3.79 -13.76
C ASP A 27 6.19 -2.62 -12.79
N LEU A 28 6.80 -1.51 -13.20
CA LEU A 28 6.83 -0.28 -12.40
C LEU A 28 5.41 0.23 -12.09
N PHE A 29 4.55 0.29 -13.10
CA PHE A 29 3.15 0.68 -12.93
C PHE A 29 2.37 -0.31 -12.05
N ARG A 30 2.61 -1.61 -12.22
CA ARG A 30 1.98 -2.65 -11.42
C ARG A 30 2.35 -2.51 -9.94
N GLU A 31 3.62 -2.25 -9.64
CA GLU A 31 4.04 -2.04 -8.27
C GLU A 31 3.50 -0.73 -7.69
N ALA A 32 3.49 0.36 -8.46
CA ALA A 32 2.86 1.60 -8.02
C ALA A 32 1.39 1.38 -7.59
N MET A 33 0.64 0.58 -8.37
CA MET A 33 -0.75 0.23 -8.04
C MET A 33 -0.87 -0.62 -6.77
N LYS A 34 -0.01 -1.62 -6.58
CA LYS A 34 0.01 -2.44 -5.36
C LYS A 34 0.31 -1.60 -4.12
N VAL A 35 1.30 -0.71 -4.21
CA VAL A 35 1.67 0.21 -3.13
C VAL A 35 0.51 1.15 -2.83
N PHE A 36 -0.14 1.73 -3.85
CA PHE A 36 -1.30 2.59 -3.67
C PHE A 36 -2.42 1.89 -2.90
N VAL A 37 -2.80 0.67 -3.30
CA VAL A 37 -3.83 -0.11 -2.62
C VAL A 37 -3.45 -0.34 -1.15
N ARG A 38 -2.20 -0.74 -0.89
CA ARG A 38 -1.71 -0.97 0.48
C ARG A 38 -1.80 0.29 1.34
N VAL A 39 -1.38 1.44 0.81
CA VAL A 39 -1.43 2.73 1.54
C VAL A 39 -2.86 3.14 1.83
N GLN A 40 -3.77 3.03 0.84
CA GLN A 40 -5.18 3.40 1.04
C GLN A 40 -5.89 2.46 2.02
N ALA A 41 -5.60 1.16 1.95
CA ALA A 41 -6.11 0.21 2.93
C ALA A 41 -5.63 0.55 4.35
N GLY A 42 -4.34 0.85 4.52
CA GLY A 42 -3.77 1.27 5.80
C GLY A 42 -4.43 2.56 6.34
N LYS A 43 -4.61 3.58 5.49
CA LYS A 43 -5.31 4.82 5.87
C LYS A 43 -6.75 4.57 6.32
N ARG A 44 -7.49 3.71 5.60
CA ARG A 44 -8.86 3.34 5.97
C ARG A 44 -8.91 2.60 7.30
N LEU A 45 -8.00 1.65 7.53
CA LEU A 45 -7.90 0.93 8.79
C LEU A 45 -7.56 1.87 9.95
N ALA A 46 -6.59 2.77 9.78
CA ALA A 46 -6.26 3.78 10.78
C ALA A 46 -7.46 4.67 11.12
N ALA A 47 -8.23 5.09 10.12
CA ALA A 47 -9.46 5.86 10.30
C ALA A 47 -10.63 5.08 10.96
N LEU A 48 -10.54 3.75 11.04
CA LEU A 48 -11.47 2.90 11.79
C LEU A 48 -11.02 2.70 13.24
N GLY A 49 -9.75 2.99 13.56
CA GLY A 49 -9.24 2.98 14.93
C GLY A 49 -10.13 3.83 15.85
N GLY A 50 -10.57 3.25 16.97
CA GLY A 50 -11.44 3.92 17.94
C GLY A 50 -12.93 3.99 17.57
N LYS A 51 -13.36 3.52 16.39
CA LYS A 51 -14.80 3.48 16.02
C LYS A 51 -15.54 2.28 16.58
N ALA A 52 -14.83 1.30 17.12
CA ALA A 52 -15.41 0.10 17.70
C ALA A 52 -15.37 0.14 19.24
N THR A 53 -15.98 1.17 19.84
CA THR A 53 -15.98 1.41 21.30
C THR A 53 -16.69 0.32 22.10
N ALA A 54 -17.57 -0.46 21.48
CA ALA A 54 -18.31 -1.56 22.10
C ALA A 54 -17.74 -2.96 21.80
N ILE A 55 -16.54 -3.06 21.19
CA ILE A 55 -15.91 -4.36 20.95
C ILE A 55 -15.58 -5.04 22.29
N LYS A 56 -15.87 -6.34 22.36
CA LYS A 56 -15.50 -7.17 23.51
C LYS A 56 -13.98 -7.25 23.63
N ASP A 57 -13.47 -7.02 24.84
CA ASP A 57 -12.04 -7.09 25.12
C ASP A 57 -11.43 -8.45 24.70
N ILE A 58 -10.24 -8.39 24.10
CA ILE A 58 -9.49 -9.58 23.72
C ILE A 58 -8.91 -10.21 24.98
N ALA A 59 -9.23 -11.49 25.23
CA ALA A 59 -8.74 -12.22 26.38
C ALA A 59 -7.21 -12.27 26.38
N ARG A 60 -6.58 -11.68 27.41
CA ARG A 60 -5.13 -11.76 27.59
C ARG A 60 -4.75 -13.21 27.91
N ARG A 61 -3.98 -13.85 27.02
CA ARG A 61 -3.30 -15.12 27.35
C ARG A 61 -2.19 -14.80 28.34
N ARG A 62 -2.43 -15.07 29.63
CA ARG A 62 -1.32 -15.27 30.57
C ARG A 62 -0.83 -16.69 30.35
N SER A 63 0.48 -16.85 30.13
CA SER A 63 1.13 -18.15 30.25
C SER A 63 0.75 -18.70 31.62
N ALA A 64 0.07 -19.85 31.66
CA ALA A 64 -0.02 -20.60 32.91
C ALA A 64 1.37 -21.18 33.15
N GLU A 65 1.92 -20.87 34.33
CA GLU A 65 3.07 -21.59 34.89
C GLU A 65 2.68 -23.03 35.20
#